data_AF-A0A1S3DP80-F1
#
_entry.id   AF-A0A1S3DP80-F1
#
_cell.length_a   1.000
_cell.length_b   1.000
_cell.length_c   1.000
_cell.angle_alpha   90.00
_cell.angle_beta   90.00
_cell.angle_gamma   90.00
#
_symmetry.space_group_name_H-M   'P 1'
#
loop_
_entity.id
_entity.type
_entity.pdbx_description
1 polymer ?
#
loop_
_entity_poly.entity_id
_entity_poly.type
_entity_poly.pdbx_seq_one_letter_code
_entity_poly.pdbx_strand_id
1 'polypeptide(L)'
;MQTDGEHCMLLALPCGRTEVDVVQQSAYLQSGFITYLQQKQAAGIVNIAAPGTQQAAYIVHVFPSCEFANNSLAQIDAQLLKKVSELTYLVIIIATTANSATV
;
A
#
# COMPACT_ATOMS: atom_id res chain seq x y z
N MET A 1 -2.09 -8.94 -11.02
CA MET A 1 -3.43 -8.32 -11.01
C MET A 1 -3.62 -7.75 -12.40
N GLN A 2 -4.64 -8.18 -13.13
CA GLN A 2 -4.71 -8.04 -14.59
C GLN A 2 -6.09 -7.52 -14.99
N THR A 3 -6.43 -6.33 -14.51
CA THR A 3 -7.56 -5.53 -15.00
C THR A 3 -7.21 -4.06 -14.86
N ASP A 4 -6.76 -3.45 -15.96
CA ASP A 4 -6.59 -2.01 -16.07
C ASP A 4 -7.95 -1.34 -15.78
N GLY A 5 -7.98 -0.50 -14.73
CA GLY A 5 -9.15 0.31 -14.37
C GLY A 5 -9.89 -0.08 -13.08
N GLU A 6 -9.55 -1.20 -12.43
CA GLU A 6 -10.27 -1.68 -11.21
C GLU A 6 -9.49 -1.47 -9.90
N HIS A 7 -8.22 -1.07 -10.01
CA HIS A 7 -7.36 -0.88 -8.85
C HIS A 7 -6.36 0.25 -9.06
N CYS A 8 -6.12 1.02 -8.00
CA CYS A 8 -5.14 2.09 -7.95
C CYS A 8 -3.99 1.65 -7.03
N MET A 9 -2.76 1.67 -7.55
CA MET A 9 -1.56 1.42 -6.76
C MET A 9 -0.93 2.75 -6.34
N LEU A 10 -0.66 2.87 -5.05
CA LEU A 10 -0.03 4.01 -4.41
C LEU A 10 1.21 3.55 -3.65
N LEU A 11 2.20 4.44 -3.59
CA LEU A 11 3.43 4.21 -2.83
C LEU A 11 3.44 5.16 -1.64
N ALA A 12 3.47 4.60 -0.43
CA ALA A 12 3.55 5.38 0.80
C ALA A 12 5.00 5.44 1.29
N LEU A 13 5.47 6.68 1.45
CA LEU A 13 6.81 7.01 1.95
C LEU A 13 6.68 7.76 3.29
N PRO A 14 7.61 7.56 4.23
CA PRO A 14 7.65 8.34 5.47
C PRO A 14 7.89 9.80 5.13
N CYS A 15 7.14 10.69 5.78
CA CYS A 15 7.27 12.13 5.62
C CYS A 15 7.36 12.81 6.98
N GLY A 16 8.00 13.97 7.02
CA GLY A 16 8.26 14.74 8.24
C GLY A 16 8.52 16.20 7.90
N ARG A 17 8.39 17.10 8.89
CA ARG A 17 8.63 18.54 8.69
C ARG A 17 10.12 18.87 8.68
N THR A 18 10.90 18.08 9.41
CA THR A 18 12.35 18.15 9.49
C THR A 18 12.97 16.79 9.12
N GLU A 19 14.26 16.76 8.82
CA GLU A 19 14.98 15.49 8.57
C GLU A 19 14.90 14.54 9.77
N VAL A 20 14.96 15.09 10.99
CA VAL A 20 14.81 14.32 12.23
C VAL A 20 13.44 13.67 12.30
N ASP A 21 12.38 14.41 11.93
CA ASP A 21 11.03 13.85 11.88
C ASP A 21 10.92 12.73 10.83
N VAL A 22 11.55 12.89 9.66
CA VAL A 22 11.53 11.85 8.61
C VAL A 22 12.20 10.57 9.10
N VAL A 23 13.35 10.67 9.77
CA VAL A 23 14.05 9.52 10.35
C VAL A 23 13.18 8.84 11.42
N GLN A 24 12.55 9.63 12.29
CA GLN A 24 11.66 9.10 13.33
C GLN A 24 10.42 8.42 12.74
N GLN A 25 9.77 9.03 11.75
CA GLN A 25 8.62 8.45 11.06
C GLN A 25 9.01 7.20 10.27
N SER A 26 10.20 7.16 9.68
CA SER A 26 10.75 5.95 9.05
C SER A 26 10.89 4.82 10.06
N ALA A 27 11.43 5.10 11.25
CA ALA A 27 11.55 4.10 12.32
C ALA A 27 10.18 3.61 12.82
N TYR A 28 9.18 4.49 12.95
CA TYR A 28 7.82 4.11 13.30
C TYR A 28 7.12 3.29 12.23
N LEU A 29 7.29 3.65 10.96
CA LEU A 29 6.77 2.88 9.84
C LEU A 29 7.39 1.47 9.80
N GLN A 30 8.70 1.38 10.04
CA GLN A 30 9.41 0.11 10.02
C GLN A 30 9.04 -0.81 11.18
N SER A 31 9.04 -0.30 12.40
CA SER A 31 8.73 -1.09 13.60
C SER A 31 7.23 -1.37 13.77
N GLY A 32 6.38 -0.38 13.47
CA GLY A 32 4.93 -0.44 13.71
C GLY A 32 4.16 -1.15 12.60
N PHE A 33 4.53 -0.92 11.33
CA PHE A 33 3.79 -1.48 10.19
C PHE A 33 4.56 -2.61 9.51
N ILE A 34 5.78 -2.34 9.03
CA ILE A 34 6.51 -3.30 8.19
C ILE A 34 6.83 -4.56 8.98
N THR A 35 7.47 -4.42 10.14
CA THR A 35 7.82 -5.55 11.00
C THR A 35 6.58 -6.36 11.38
N TYR A 36 5.49 -5.68 11.76
CA TYR A 36 4.24 -6.34 12.13
C TYR A 36 3.64 -7.16 10.96
N LEU A 37 3.49 -6.54 9.79
CA LEU A 37 2.89 -7.19 8.61
C LEU A 37 3.77 -8.33 8.08
N GLN A 38 5.09 -8.15 8.08
CA GLN A 38 6.04 -9.21 7.71
C GLN A 38 5.98 -10.39 8.68
N GLN A 39 5.94 -10.15 9.99
CA GLN A 39 5.81 -11.24 10.98
C GLN A 39 4.50 -12.00 10.83
N LYS A 40 3.41 -11.29 10.54
CA LYS A 40 2.09 -11.91 10.33
C LYS A 40 1.94 -12.56 8.96
N GLN A 41 2.89 -12.36 8.03
CA GLN A 41 2.78 -12.80 6.64
C GLN A 41 1.44 -12.40 6.02
N ALA A 42 1.01 -11.17 6.31
CA ALA A 42 -0.32 -10.67 5.97
C ALA A 42 -0.25 -9.28 5.36
N ALA A 43 -1.28 -8.93 4.60
CA ALA A 43 -1.53 -7.56 4.15
C ALA A 43 -2.47 -6.86 5.16
N GLY A 44 -2.25 -5.56 5.38
CA GLY A 44 -3.21 -4.72 6.08
C GLY A 44 -4.45 -4.53 5.20
N ILE A 45 -5.64 -4.68 5.76
CA ILE A 45 -6.91 -4.51 5.05
C ILE A 45 -7.68 -3.38 5.71
N VAL A 46 -8.08 -2.38 4.91
CA VAL A 46 -8.99 -1.31 5.36
C VAL A 46 -10.19 -1.28 4.42
N ASN A 47 -11.38 -1.49 4.98
CA ASN A 47 -12.63 -1.37 4.24
C ASN A 47 -13.15 0.06 4.34
N ILE A 48 -13.29 0.72 3.19
CA ILE A 48 -13.81 2.08 3.10
C ILE A 48 -15.22 2.00 2.52
N ALA A 49 -16.19 2.52 3.28
CA ALA A 49 -17.56 2.66 2.81
C ALA A 49 -17.68 3.83 1.82
N ALA A 50 -18.61 3.76 0.86
CA ALA A 50 -18.87 4.90 0.01
C ALA A 50 -19.37 6.10 0.84
N PRO A 51 -19.00 7.35 0.50
CA PRO A 51 -19.52 8.52 1.17
C PRO A 51 -21.06 8.51 1.17
N GLY A 52 -21.67 8.52 2.36
CA GLY A 52 -23.13 8.50 2.51
C GLY A 52 -23.78 7.11 2.56
N THR A 53 -23.02 6.01 2.48
CA THR A 53 -23.55 4.65 2.69
C THR A 53 -22.73 3.87 3.72
N GLN A 54 -23.26 2.75 4.21
CA GLN A 54 -22.52 1.77 5.03
C GLN A 54 -21.97 0.60 4.20
N GLN A 55 -22.16 0.61 2.87
CA GLN A 55 -21.67 -0.45 2.00
C GLN A 55 -20.18 -0.25 1.71
N ALA A 56 -19.39 -1.30 1.92
CA ALA A 56 -17.98 -1.31 1.57
C ALA A 56 -17.83 -1.15 0.05
N ALA A 57 -17.21 -0.05 -0.38
CA ALA A 57 -17.04 0.30 -1.78
C ALA A 57 -15.59 0.19 -2.25
N TYR A 58 -14.65 0.34 -1.32
CA TYR A 58 -13.22 0.23 -1.62
C TYR A 58 -12.53 -0.60 -0.55
N ILE A 59 -11.64 -1.48 -0.99
CA ILE A 59 -10.74 -2.22 -0.12
C ILE A 59 -9.34 -1.69 -0.36
N VAL A 60 -8.70 -1.23 0.71
CA VAL A 60 -7.32 -0.81 0.71
C VAL A 60 -6.47 -1.95 1.26
N HIS A 61 -5.62 -2.50 0.41
CA HIS A 61 -4.61 -3.48 0.77
C HIS A 61 -3.28 -2.76 1.01
N VAL A 62 -2.69 -2.97 2.18
CA VAL A 62 -1.40 -2.39 2.57
C VAL A 62 -0.38 -3.51 2.66
N PHE A 63 0.60 -3.48 1.76
CA PHE A 63 1.67 -4.46 1.70
C PHE A 63 2.98 -3.84 2.22
N PRO A 64 3.72 -4.55 3.09
CA PRO A 64 5.10 -4.19 3.36
C PRO A 64 5.96 -4.40 2.11
N SER A 65 7.21 -3.95 2.15
CA SER A 65 8.22 -4.35 1.17
C SER A 65 8.38 -5.88 1.21
N CYS A 66 7.81 -6.54 0.21
CA CYS A 66 7.76 -7.98 0.02
C CYS A 66 7.89 -8.30 -1.47
N GLU A 67 8.12 -9.56 -1.82
CA GLU A 67 8.32 -9.97 -3.21
C GLU A 67 7.17 -9.54 -4.13
N PHE A 68 5.92 -9.67 -3.67
CA PHE A 68 4.75 -9.21 -4.40
C PHE A 68 4.77 -7.70 -4.68
N ALA A 69 5.05 -6.89 -3.65
CA ALA A 69 5.13 -5.44 -3.76
C ALA A 69 6.26 -5.02 -4.71
N ASN A 70 7.44 -5.63 -4.58
CA ASN A 70 8.62 -5.33 -5.39
C ASN A 70 8.39 -5.70 -6.86
N ASN A 71 7.83 -6.88 -7.12
CA ASN A 71 7.53 -7.35 -8.47
C ASN A 71 6.46 -6.47 -9.13
N SER A 72 5.43 -6.08 -8.38
CA SER A 72 4.38 -5.19 -8.90
C SER A 72 4.94 -3.80 -9.21
N LEU A 73 5.80 -3.25 -8.36
CA LEU A 73 6.45 -1.96 -8.60
C LEU A 73 7.43 -2.04 -9.77
N ALA A 74 8.19 -3.13 -9.90
CA ALA A 74 9.11 -3.37 -11.01
C ALA A 74 8.39 -3.44 -12.37
N GLN A 75 7.17 -3.99 -12.40
CA GLN A 75 6.34 -4.05 -13.59
C GLN A 75 5.82 -2.67 -14.02
N ILE A 76 5.58 -1.77 -13.06
CA ILE A 76 5.12 -0.41 -13.34
C ILE A 76 6.31 0.48 -13.74
N ASP A 77 7.34 0.55 -12.89
CA ASP A 77 8.53 1.37 -13.13
C ASP A 77 9.75 0.84 -12.34
N ALA A 78 10.72 0.28 -13.08
CA ALA A 78 11.97 -0.21 -12.52
C ALA A 78 12.89 0.89 -11.97
N GLN A 79 12.78 2.15 -12.44
CA GLN A 79 13.53 3.27 -11.87
C GLN A 79 12.96 3.69 -10.53
N LEU A 80 11.63 3.69 -10.38
CA LEU A 80 10.98 3.97 -9.10
C LEU A 80 11.41 2.95 -8.04
N LEU A 81 11.45 1.66 -8.40
CA LEU A 81 11.92 0.60 -7.50
C LEU A 81 13.35 0.84 -7.00
N LYS A 82 14.28 1.23 -7.89
CA LYS A 82 15.66 1.55 -7.48
C LYS A 82 15.74 2.74 -6.54
N LYS A 83 14.86 3.73 -6.68
CA LYS A 83 14.83 4.90 -5.78
C LYS A 83 14.31 4.53 -4.40
N VAL A 84 13.35 3.61 -4.32
CA VAL A 84 12.72 3.25 -3.04
C VAL A 84 13.34 2.03 -2.38
N SER A 85 14.22 1.28 -3.04
CA SER A 85 14.94 0.16 -2.43
C SER A 85 15.81 0.57 -1.24
N GLU A 86 16.22 1.84 -1.18
CA GLU A 86 16.99 2.41 -0.07
C GLU A 86 16.10 3.07 0.99
N LEU A 87 14.78 3.10 0.79
CA LEU A 87 13.82 3.75 1.66
C LEU A 87 12.91 2.74 2.35
N THR A 88 12.37 3.14 3.48
CA THR A 88 11.24 2.46 4.12
C THR A 88 9.97 2.83 3.36
N TYR A 89 9.24 1.87 2.79
CA TYR A 89 8.01 2.15 2.06
C TYR A 89 6.94 1.06 2.25
N LEU A 90 5.70 1.41 1.93
CA LEU A 90 4.57 0.49 1.82
C LEU A 90 3.94 0.63 0.44
N VAL A 91 3.47 -0.49 -0.11
CA VAL A 91 2.65 -0.49 -1.33
C VAL A 91 1.20 -0.57 -0.91
N ILE A 92 0.42 0.41 -1.32
CA ILE A 92 -1.01 0.49 -1.04
C ILE A 92 -1.77 0.22 -2.34
N ILE A 93 -2.66 -0.76 -2.34
CA ILE A 93 -3.52 -1.08 -3.47
C ILE A 93 -4.95 -0.82 -3.06
N ILE A 94 -5.60 0.14 -3.71
CA ILE A 94 -7.01 0.43 -3.55
C ILE A 94 -7.74 -0.31 -4.66
N ALA A 95 -8.47 -1.36 -4.31
CA ALA A 95 -9.34 -2.07 -5.24
C ALA A 95 -10.79 -1.64 -5.00
N THR A 96 -11.54 -1.41 -6.07
CA THR A 96 -12.98 -1.24 -5.97
C THR A 96 -13.60 -2.60 -5.66
N THR A 97 -14.45 -2.67 -4.64
CA THR A 97 -15.37 -3.80 -4.56
C THR A 97 -16.41 -3.57 -5.63
N ALA A 98 -16.18 -4.15 -6.82
CA ALA A 98 -17.26 -4.35 -7.75
C ALA A 98 -18.29 -5.20 -7.00
N ASN A 99 -19.30 -4.53 -6.43
CA ASN A 99 -20.58 -5.17 -6.24
C ASN A 99 -20.89 -5.74 -7.62
N SER A 100 -20.98 -7.06 -7.72
CA SER A 100 -21.52 -7.75 -8.87
C SER A 100 -22.96 -7.26 -9.08
N ALA A 101 -23.12 -6.08 -9.68
CA ALA A 101 -24.31 -5.65 -10.35
C ALA A 101 -24.22 -6.23 -11.77
N THR A 102 -24.25 -7.56 -11.83
CA THR A 102 -24.38 -8.29 -13.09
C THR A 102 -25.50 -9.30 -12.92
N VAL A 103 -26.62 -8.94 -13.59
CA VAL A 103 -27.81 -9.71 -13.97
C VAL A 103 -28.88 -9.90 -12.90
#